data_AF-A0A8T6E6I2-F1
#
_entry.id   AF-A0A8T6E6I2-F1
#
_cell.length_a   1.000
_cell.length_b   1.000
_cell.length_c   1.000
_cell.angle_alpha   90.00
_cell.angle_beta   90.00
_cell.angle_gamma   90.00
#
_symmetry.space_group_name_H-M   'P 1'
#
loop_
_entity.id
_entity.type
_entity.pdbx_description
1 polymer ?
#
loop_
_entity_poly.entity_id
_entity_poly.type
_entity_poly.pdbx_seq_one_letter_code
_entity_poly.pdbx_strand_id
1 'polypeptide(L)'
;MQTVDPARERFFRQFAAACLALAASCTPATDSNLYFPQGDEHWETVSPGEAGWDAGALEAVLDLAEERNSSALLILHGGRILAERYWEPRDVLQGYVNMRLGEDLQGRPIEDVASIQKNLVAVLVGIARERGVLAIDDAVNEYLDAGWSRASADQERRITVRHLMSMTSGLTSDLEYEAPPGELWRYNTIAYHRIMEALSAATGMDANELTGRWLAGRLGMAHTSWTVRPWSAANMHLGLAVNARDLARFGLLVQAAGAWNGEPVLSDRNFLEVMLSPSQQDNPSYGYLWWLNGGEFSRAVGAGRNRMPGRLIPAAPPDLLLARGALDRKLYVVPSMNLIVVRLGSASGYRFAAFDDEFWGALMQAAP
;
A
#
# COMPACT_ATOMS: atom_id res chain seq x y z
N MET A 1 33.87 11.68 -26.81
CA MET A 1 33.55 10.25 -27.01
C MET A 1 34.11 9.50 -25.80
N GLN A 2 33.34 9.48 -24.71
CA GLN A 2 33.77 8.90 -23.44
C GLN A 2 33.56 7.38 -23.50
N THR A 3 34.64 6.63 -23.35
CA THR A 3 34.64 5.17 -23.29
C THR A 3 34.00 4.72 -21.98
N VAL A 4 32.88 4.01 -22.08
CA VAL A 4 32.21 3.36 -20.95
C VAL A 4 33.12 2.24 -20.44
N ASP A 5 33.31 2.19 -19.13
CA ASP A 5 34.10 1.17 -18.43
C ASP A 5 33.51 -0.24 -18.67
N PRO A 6 34.26 -1.18 -19.26
CA PRO A 6 33.81 -2.56 -19.53
C PRO A 6 33.40 -3.33 -18.27
N ALA A 7 33.93 -2.96 -17.09
CA ALA A 7 33.53 -3.57 -15.81
C ALA A 7 32.10 -3.18 -15.43
N ARG A 8 31.69 -1.95 -15.76
CA ARG A 8 30.35 -1.42 -15.52
C ARG A 8 29.31 -2.09 -16.42
N GLU A 9 29.65 -2.35 -17.68
CA GLU A 9 28.77 -3.07 -18.61
C GLU A 9 28.60 -4.55 -18.23
N ARG A 10 29.68 -5.19 -17.74
CA ARG A 10 29.64 -6.58 -17.26
C ARG A 10 28.83 -6.73 -15.96
N PHE A 11 28.90 -5.73 -15.09
CA PHE A 11 28.07 -5.64 -13.89
C PHE A 11 26.57 -5.51 -14.23
N PHE A 12 26.20 -4.62 -15.17
CA PHE A 12 24.80 -4.48 -15.60
C PHE A 12 24.22 -5.74 -16.26
N ARG A 13 25.03 -6.45 -17.06
CA ARG A 13 24.57 -7.70 -17.70
C ARG A 13 24.42 -8.87 -16.71
N GLN A 14 25.29 -8.95 -15.69
CA GLN A 14 25.14 -9.94 -14.62
C GLN A 14 24.00 -9.59 -13.66
N PHE A 15 23.72 -8.30 -13.44
CA PHE A 15 22.58 -7.83 -12.65
C PHE A 15 21.23 -8.16 -13.33
N ALA A 16 21.12 -7.95 -14.63
CA ALA A 16 19.94 -8.36 -15.40
C ALA A 16 19.74 -9.88 -15.37
N ALA A 17 20.81 -10.67 -15.53
CA ALA A 17 20.73 -12.13 -15.55
C ALA A 17 20.45 -12.76 -14.16
N ALA A 18 20.91 -12.15 -13.06
CA ALA A 18 20.67 -12.63 -11.70
C ALA A 18 19.27 -12.28 -11.18
N CYS A 19 18.71 -11.12 -11.57
CA CYS A 19 17.31 -10.78 -11.27
C CYS A 19 16.32 -11.68 -12.03
N LEU A 20 16.70 -12.19 -13.20
CA LEU A 20 15.89 -13.13 -14.00
C LEU A 20 15.82 -14.56 -13.42
N ALA A 21 16.73 -14.94 -12.50
CA ALA A 21 16.83 -16.31 -12.00
C ALA A 21 16.17 -16.55 -10.62
N LEU A 22 15.72 -15.50 -9.94
CA LEU A 22 14.98 -15.55 -8.67
C LEU A 22 13.60 -14.90 -8.75
N ALA A 23 13.18 -14.46 -9.93
CA ALA A 23 11.78 -14.24 -10.22
C ALA A 23 11.09 -15.62 -10.22
N ALA A 24 10.61 -16.05 -9.06
CA ALA A 24 9.44 -16.91 -9.04
C ALA A 24 8.43 -16.21 -9.95
N SER A 25 8.11 -16.85 -11.08
CA SER A 25 7.22 -16.32 -12.09
C SER A 25 5.92 -15.93 -11.39
N CYS A 26 5.79 -14.65 -11.06
CA CYS A 26 4.53 -14.08 -10.60
C CYS A 26 3.71 -13.87 -11.86
N THR A 27 3.37 -14.98 -12.55
CA THR A 27 2.26 -14.97 -13.46
C THR A 27 1.05 -14.70 -12.58
N PRO A 28 0.40 -13.53 -12.71
CA PRO A 28 -0.87 -13.34 -12.02
C PRO A 28 -1.76 -14.49 -12.47
N ALA A 29 -2.30 -15.24 -11.51
CA ALA A 29 -3.42 -16.10 -11.79
C ALA A 29 -4.48 -15.19 -12.42
N THR A 30 -4.60 -15.27 -13.74
CA THR A 30 -5.69 -14.64 -14.48
C THR A 30 -6.88 -15.56 -14.25
N ASP A 31 -7.32 -15.63 -13.00
CA ASP A 31 -8.52 -16.36 -12.67
C ASP A 31 -9.66 -15.59 -13.32
N SER A 32 -10.22 -16.16 -14.38
CA SER A 32 -11.24 -15.55 -15.24
C SER A 32 -12.57 -15.30 -14.51
N ASN A 33 -12.58 -15.39 -13.17
CA ASN A 33 -13.75 -15.40 -12.30
C ASN A 33 -13.67 -14.39 -11.13
N LEU A 34 -12.67 -13.50 -11.06
CA LEU A 34 -12.68 -12.43 -10.06
C LEU A 34 -13.96 -11.59 -10.17
N TYR A 35 -14.73 -11.53 -9.08
CA TYR A 35 -15.92 -10.70 -8.99
C TYR A 35 -15.55 -9.25 -8.67
N PHE A 36 -16.16 -8.30 -9.38
CA PHE A 36 -16.07 -6.88 -9.10
C PHE A 36 -17.46 -6.35 -8.75
N PRO A 37 -17.65 -5.70 -7.58
CA PRO A 37 -18.96 -5.17 -7.20
C PRO A 37 -19.41 -4.02 -8.10
N GLN A 38 -20.71 -4.00 -8.44
CA GLN A 38 -21.34 -2.87 -9.11
C GLN A 38 -22.04 -1.98 -8.07
N GLY A 39 -21.44 -0.83 -7.75
CA GLY A 39 -21.96 0.08 -6.73
C GLY A 39 -21.77 -0.42 -5.28
N ASP A 40 -22.36 0.29 -4.33
CA ASP A 40 -22.18 0.04 -2.88
C ASP A 40 -23.22 -0.88 -2.23
N GLU A 41 -24.40 -0.99 -2.84
CA GLU A 41 -25.55 -1.69 -2.24
C GLU A 41 -25.49 -3.21 -2.43
N HIS A 42 -24.91 -3.68 -3.54
CA HIS A 42 -24.91 -5.10 -3.90
C HIS A 42 -23.47 -5.62 -4.05
N TRP A 43 -22.97 -6.29 -3.01
CA TRP A 43 -21.73 -7.04 -3.06
C TRP A 43 -22.05 -8.52 -2.86
N GLU A 44 -21.77 -9.36 -3.85
CA GLU A 44 -21.99 -10.80 -3.75
C GLU A 44 -21.23 -11.42 -2.57
N THR A 45 -21.87 -12.33 -1.86
CA THR A 45 -21.28 -13.13 -0.79
C THR A 45 -21.00 -14.55 -1.29
N VAL A 46 -20.06 -15.23 -0.63
CA VAL A 46 -19.83 -16.68 -0.78
C VAL A 46 -19.81 -17.28 0.62
N SER A 47 -20.53 -18.38 0.85
CA SER A 47 -20.49 -19.01 2.17
C SER A 47 -19.14 -19.71 2.42
N PRO A 48 -18.68 -19.79 3.68
CA PRO A 48 -17.43 -20.49 3.98
C PRO A 48 -17.40 -21.92 3.44
N GLY A 49 -18.47 -22.68 3.63
CA GLY A 49 -18.57 -24.06 3.14
C GLY A 49 -18.48 -24.19 1.62
N GLU A 50 -19.09 -23.28 0.85
CA GLU A 50 -18.97 -23.26 -0.62
C GLU A 50 -17.55 -22.90 -1.09
N ALA A 51 -16.88 -22.03 -0.34
CA ALA A 51 -15.49 -21.63 -0.61
C ALA A 51 -14.46 -22.64 -0.08
N GLY A 52 -14.88 -23.70 0.62
CA GLY A 52 -14.00 -24.70 1.24
C GLY A 52 -13.38 -24.27 2.58
N TRP A 53 -13.81 -23.15 3.14
CA TRP A 53 -13.33 -22.62 4.41
C TRP A 53 -14.07 -23.24 5.61
N ASP A 54 -13.36 -23.47 6.71
CA ASP A 54 -13.97 -23.87 7.99
C ASP A 54 -14.72 -22.69 8.61
N ALA A 55 -16.06 -22.80 8.68
CA ALA A 55 -16.91 -21.74 9.17
C ALA A 55 -16.70 -21.43 10.67
N GLY A 56 -16.39 -22.43 11.50
CA GLY A 56 -16.19 -22.24 12.93
C GLY A 56 -14.86 -21.55 13.23
N ALA A 57 -13.79 -21.96 12.53
CA ALA A 57 -12.50 -21.31 12.60
C ALA A 57 -12.56 -19.87 12.06
N LEU A 58 -13.34 -19.62 11.01
CA LEU A 58 -13.53 -18.27 10.48
C LEU A 58 -14.29 -17.36 11.46
N GLU A 59 -15.27 -17.88 12.21
CA GLU A 59 -15.91 -17.10 13.28
C GLU A 59 -14.91 -16.73 14.39
N ALA A 60 -14.02 -17.66 14.77
CA ALA A 60 -12.95 -17.37 15.74
C ALA A 60 -11.98 -16.27 15.24
N VAL A 61 -11.78 -16.15 13.93
CA VAL A 61 -11.01 -15.03 13.34
C VAL A 61 -11.75 -13.70 13.49
N LEU A 62 -13.07 -13.69 13.33
CA LEU A 62 -13.90 -12.49 13.54
C LEU A 62 -13.89 -12.07 15.02
N ASP A 63 -14.04 -13.03 15.94
CA ASP A 63 -13.97 -12.79 17.38
C ASP A 63 -12.61 -12.18 17.78
N LEU A 64 -11.51 -12.76 17.29
CA LEU A 64 -10.17 -12.23 17.50
C LEU A 64 -10.06 -10.78 17.00
N ALA A 65 -10.63 -10.45 15.85
CA ALA A 65 -10.58 -9.09 15.32
C ALA A 65 -11.39 -8.11 16.18
N GLU A 66 -12.55 -8.51 16.69
CA GLU A 66 -13.34 -7.71 17.65
C GLU A 66 -12.53 -7.44 18.92
N GLU A 67 -12.01 -8.49 19.55
CA GLU A 67 -11.20 -8.39 20.78
C GLU A 67 -9.96 -7.51 20.62
N ARG A 68 -9.48 -7.38 19.37
CA ARG A 68 -8.32 -6.57 18.99
C ARG A 68 -8.74 -5.21 18.43
N ASN A 69 -9.85 -4.64 18.87
CA ASN A 69 -10.28 -3.26 18.59
C ASN A 69 -10.42 -2.92 17.10
N SER A 70 -10.84 -3.89 16.30
CA SER A 70 -11.20 -3.64 14.90
C SER A 70 -12.53 -2.89 14.85
N SER A 71 -12.65 -1.89 13.98
CA SER A 71 -13.93 -1.25 13.66
C SER A 71 -14.59 -1.87 12.43
N ALA A 72 -13.79 -2.49 11.57
CA ALA A 72 -14.22 -3.26 10.42
C ALA A 72 -13.25 -4.39 10.15
N LEU A 73 -13.78 -5.57 9.85
CA LEU A 73 -13.06 -6.66 9.21
C LEU A 73 -13.87 -7.12 7.99
N LEU A 74 -13.24 -7.08 6.82
CA LEU A 74 -13.82 -7.55 5.56
C LEU A 74 -12.85 -8.53 4.91
N ILE A 75 -13.30 -9.74 4.63
CA ILE A 75 -12.57 -10.81 3.98
C ILE A 75 -13.28 -11.14 2.67
N LEU A 76 -12.57 -11.01 1.55
CA LEU A 76 -13.06 -11.39 0.24
C LEU A 76 -12.32 -12.62 -0.29
N HIS A 77 -13.05 -13.56 -0.86
CA HIS A 77 -12.50 -14.69 -1.62
C HIS A 77 -13.05 -14.67 -3.05
N GLY A 78 -12.17 -14.62 -4.04
CA GLY A 78 -12.57 -14.46 -5.46
C GLY A 78 -13.34 -13.16 -5.72
N GLY A 79 -13.08 -12.13 -4.93
CA GLY A 79 -13.79 -10.84 -4.97
C GLY A 79 -15.15 -10.81 -4.27
N ARG A 80 -15.69 -11.94 -3.80
CA ARG A 80 -16.96 -12.01 -3.07
C ARG A 80 -16.73 -11.94 -1.57
N ILE A 81 -17.68 -11.39 -0.83
CA ILE A 81 -17.61 -11.31 0.64
C ILE A 81 -17.69 -12.73 1.21
N LEU A 82 -16.59 -13.19 1.80
CA LEU A 82 -16.52 -14.43 2.57
C LEU A 82 -16.95 -14.17 4.02
N ALA A 83 -16.50 -13.06 4.60
CA ALA A 83 -16.94 -12.59 5.91
C ALA A 83 -16.83 -11.05 6.01
N GLU A 84 -17.78 -10.43 6.70
CA GLU A 84 -17.79 -8.99 6.95
C GLU A 84 -18.46 -8.69 8.29
N ARG A 85 -17.76 -7.92 9.13
CA ARG A 85 -18.25 -7.46 10.44
C ARG A 85 -17.75 -6.05 10.74
N TYR A 86 -18.56 -5.33 11.50
CA TYR A 86 -18.29 -3.98 11.97
C TYR A 86 -18.57 -3.90 13.46
N TRP A 87 -17.72 -3.16 14.17
CA TRP A 87 -17.80 -2.99 15.61
C TRP A 87 -17.48 -1.57 16.00
N GLU A 88 -17.90 -1.18 17.20
CA GLU A 88 -17.37 0.00 17.88
C GLU A 88 -16.20 -0.43 18.77
N PRO A 89 -14.95 -0.06 18.42
CA PRO A 89 -13.79 -0.46 19.20
C PRO A 89 -13.85 0.09 20.63
N ARG A 90 -13.38 -0.71 21.59
CA ARG A 90 -13.34 -0.34 23.01
C ARG A 90 -11.94 0.20 23.35
N ASP A 91 -11.82 0.96 24.44
CA ASP A 91 -10.54 1.44 24.97
C ASP A 91 -9.61 2.08 23.92
N VAL A 92 -10.17 2.95 23.09
CA VAL A 92 -9.48 3.51 21.92
C VAL A 92 -8.46 4.58 22.28
N LEU A 93 -7.37 4.62 21.52
CA LEU A 93 -6.35 5.67 21.65
C LEU A 93 -6.89 6.99 21.07
N GLN A 94 -6.41 8.13 21.58
CA GLN A 94 -6.74 9.45 21.01
C GLN A 94 -6.44 9.54 19.51
N GLY A 95 -5.39 8.85 19.04
CA GLY A 95 -5.07 8.76 17.62
C GLY A 95 -6.17 8.10 16.79
N TYR A 96 -6.94 7.16 17.35
CA TYR A 96 -8.09 6.57 16.67
C TYR A 96 -9.24 7.56 16.60
N VAL A 97 -9.55 8.24 17.70
CA VAL A 97 -10.62 9.27 17.75
C VAL A 97 -10.37 10.34 16.69
N ASN A 98 -9.14 10.80 16.53
CA ASN A 98 -8.77 11.78 15.51
C ASN A 98 -8.95 11.23 14.08
N MET A 99 -8.78 9.93 13.89
CA MET A 99 -8.84 9.28 12.57
C MET A 99 -10.22 8.71 12.22
N ARG A 100 -11.19 8.68 13.15
CA ARG A 100 -12.59 8.31 12.85
C ARG A 100 -13.33 9.55 12.35
N LEU A 101 -13.76 9.51 11.09
CA LEU A 101 -14.27 10.70 10.38
C LEU A 101 -15.79 10.67 10.16
N GLY A 102 -16.42 9.53 10.42
CA GLY A 102 -17.87 9.37 10.33
C GLY A 102 -18.24 7.94 9.93
N GLU A 103 -19.41 7.82 9.34
CA GLU A 103 -19.96 6.58 8.80
C GLU A 103 -20.61 6.87 7.45
N ASP A 104 -20.73 5.85 6.61
CA ASP A 104 -21.58 5.93 5.43
C ASP A 104 -23.06 5.66 5.75
N LEU A 105 -23.90 5.66 4.72
CA LEU A 105 -25.36 5.50 4.85
C LEU A 105 -25.78 4.14 5.43
N GLN A 106 -24.87 3.15 5.46
CA GLN A 106 -25.10 1.84 6.06
C GLN A 106 -24.49 1.71 7.45
N GLY A 107 -23.98 2.79 8.04
CA GLY A 107 -23.35 2.80 9.36
C GLY A 107 -21.93 2.21 9.35
N ARG A 108 -21.29 2.07 8.19
CA ARG A 108 -19.93 1.52 8.11
C ARG A 108 -18.91 2.62 8.39
N PRO A 109 -17.89 2.39 9.24
CA PRO A 109 -16.89 3.39 9.58
C PRO A 109 -16.16 3.98 8.37
N ILE A 110 -16.02 5.30 8.34
CA ILE A 110 -15.10 6.02 7.46
C ILE A 110 -13.94 6.51 8.32
N GLU A 111 -12.73 6.08 7.97
CA GLU A 111 -11.53 6.38 8.75
C GLU A 111 -10.37 6.89 7.89
N ASP A 112 -9.54 7.75 8.47
CA ASP A 112 -8.20 8.02 7.96
C ASP A 112 -7.33 6.76 8.07
N VAL A 113 -6.94 6.20 6.93
CA VAL A 113 -6.15 4.95 6.87
C VAL A 113 -4.65 5.13 7.09
N ALA A 114 -4.23 6.30 7.54
CA ALA A 114 -2.86 6.64 7.89
C ALA A 114 -1.90 6.37 6.73
N SER A 115 -1.04 5.35 6.83
CA SER A 115 -0.02 5.05 5.82
C SER A 115 -0.49 4.19 4.66
N ILE A 116 -1.69 3.61 4.69
CA ILE A 116 -2.27 2.89 3.53
C ILE A 116 -2.42 3.83 2.32
N GLN A 117 -2.58 5.14 2.56
CA GLN A 117 -2.66 6.15 1.49
C GLN A 117 -1.46 6.12 0.53
N LYS A 118 -0.29 5.66 0.99
CA LYS A 118 0.92 5.54 0.16
C LYS A 118 0.73 4.56 -0.98
N ASN A 119 0.02 3.46 -0.71
CA ASN A 119 -0.26 2.41 -1.68
C ASN A 119 -1.16 2.95 -2.81
N LEU A 120 -2.17 3.75 -2.47
CA LEU A 120 -3.02 4.43 -3.44
C LEU A 120 -2.22 5.42 -4.30
N VAL A 121 -1.32 6.20 -3.67
CA VAL A 121 -0.47 7.15 -4.40
C VAL A 121 0.51 6.46 -5.34
N ALA A 122 1.02 5.27 -5.02
CA ALA A 122 1.84 4.51 -5.98
C ALA A 122 1.07 4.19 -7.27
N VAL A 123 -0.21 3.82 -7.15
CA VAL A 123 -1.07 3.58 -8.32
C VAL A 123 -1.33 4.87 -9.09
N LEU A 124 -1.57 6.00 -8.40
CA LEU A 124 -1.72 7.30 -9.06
C LEU A 124 -0.45 7.72 -9.82
N VAL A 125 0.74 7.47 -9.28
CA VAL A 125 2.01 7.68 -10.00
C VAL A 125 2.10 6.79 -11.24
N GLY A 126 1.69 5.52 -11.14
CA GLY A 126 1.59 4.62 -12.30
C GLY A 126 0.70 5.20 -13.40
N ILE A 127 -0.50 5.68 -13.03
CA ILE A 127 -1.44 6.30 -13.98
C ILE A 127 -0.84 7.61 -14.56
N ALA A 128 -0.16 8.41 -13.75
CA ALA A 128 0.52 9.63 -14.20
C ALA A 128 1.63 9.33 -15.23
N ARG A 129 2.37 8.24 -15.01
CA ARG A 129 3.39 7.73 -15.94
C ARG A 129 2.80 7.31 -17.26
N GLU A 130 1.71 6.55 -17.26
CA GLU A 130 1.02 6.15 -18.49
C GLU A 130 0.50 7.34 -19.30
N ARG A 131 0.04 8.38 -18.59
CA ARG A 131 -0.44 9.62 -19.20
C ARG A 131 0.67 10.54 -19.66
N GLY A 132 1.93 10.21 -19.37
CA GLY A 132 3.10 11.01 -19.74
C GLY A 132 3.18 12.37 -19.04
N VAL A 133 2.51 12.53 -17.90
CA VAL A 133 2.52 13.79 -17.12
C VAL A 133 3.52 13.76 -15.97
N LEU A 134 3.96 12.57 -15.56
CA LEU A 134 5.04 12.41 -14.59
C LEU A 134 5.84 11.14 -14.87
N ALA A 135 7.17 11.19 -14.92
CA ALA A 135 8.00 9.99 -14.92
C ALA A 135 8.72 9.80 -13.57
N ILE A 136 8.92 8.53 -13.20
CA ILE A 136 9.53 8.22 -11.90
C ILE A 136 11.03 8.54 -11.84
N ASP A 137 11.70 8.65 -12.97
CA ASP A 137 13.13 8.99 -13.03
C ASP A 137 13.39 10.51 -13.07
N ASP A 138 12.33 11.32 -13.19
CA ASP A 138 12.45 12.77 -13.18
C ASP A 138 12.85 13.25 -11.79
N ALA A 139 13.65 14.32 -11.76
CA ALA A 139 13.97 14.98 -10.51
C ALA A 139 12.69 15.56 -9.90
N VAL A 140 12.56 15.52 -8.57
CA VAL A 140 11.40 16.11 -7.89
C VAL A 140 11.27 17.61 -8.21
N ASN A 141 12.40 18.28 -8.46
CA ASN A 141 12.46 19.70 -8.85
C ASN A 141 11.90 20.01 -10.24
N GLU A 142 11.55 19.01 -11.05
CA GLU A 142 10.80 19.26 -12.29
C GLU A 142 9.34 19.61 -11.99
N TYR A 143 8.84 19.23 -10.81
CA TYR A 143 7.45 19.44 -10.39
C TYR A 143 7.32 20.42 -9.24
N LEU A 144 8.31 20.46 -8.35
CA LEU A 144 8.30 21.31 -7.15
C LEU A 144 9.43 22.34 -7.22
N ASP A 145 9.14 23.54 -6.74
CA ASP A 145 10.15 24.59 -6.63
C ASP A 145 11.31 24.18 -5.71
N ALA A 146 12.48 24.77 -5.93
CA ALA A 146 13.64 24.56 -5.08
C ALA A 146 13.32 24.93 -3.61
N GLY A 147 13.87 24.15 -2.67
CA GLY A 147 13.59 24.30 -1.24
C GLY A 147 12.37 23.52 -0.75
N TRP A 148 11.90 22.54 -1.53
CA TRP A 148 10.90 21.56 -1.09
C TRP A 148 11.43 20.64 0.03
N SER A 149 12.75 20.57 0.17
CA SER A 149 13.50 19.92 1.25
C SER A 149 14.47 20.91 1.95
N ARG A 150 15.26 20.41 2.91
CA ARG A 150 16.38 21.16 3.53
C ARG A 150 17.74 20.82 2.90
N ALA A 151 17.76 20.07 1.81
CA ALA A 151 18.97 19.78 1.06
C ALA A 151 19.39 21.00 0.21
N SER A 152 20.65 21.03 -0.24
CA SER A 152 21.08 22.03 -1.21
C SER A 152 20.39 21.82 -2.57
N ALA A 153 20.29 22.86 -3.39
CA ALA A 153 19.68 22.75 -4.72
C ALA A 153 20.34 21.65 -5.58
N ASP A 154 21.67 21.46 -5.46
CA ASP A 154 22.41 20.42 -6.17
C ASP A 154 22.05 19.01 -5.68
N GLN A 155 21.75 18.87 -4.39
CA GLN A 155 21.29 17.62 -3.79
C GLN A 155 19.86 17.31 -4.18
N GLU A 156 18.95 18.30 -4.14
CA GLU A 156 17.56 18.15 -4.54
C GLU A 156 17.43 17.67 -5.99
N ARG A 157 18.22 18.22 -6.91
CA ARG A 157 18.25 17.80 -8.33
C ARG A 157 18.65 16.34 -8.56
N ARG A 158 19.18 15.64 -7.55
CA ARG A 158 19.50 14.21 -7.61
C ARG A 158 18.43 13.31 -7.01
N ILE A 159 17.44 13.89 -6.34
CA ILE A 159 16.33 13.15 -5.76
C ILE A 159 15.22 13.07 -6.82
N THR A 160 14.82 11.86 -7.16
CA THR A 160 13.79 11.59 -8.17
C THR A 160 12.52 11.11 -7.50
N VAL A 161 11.42 11.08 -8.24
CA VAL A 161 10.16 10.51 -7.73
C VAL A 161 10.34 9.04 -7.33
N ARG A 162 11.15 8.27 -8.08
CA ARG A 162 11.52 6.88 -7.76
C ARG A 162 12.13 6.80 -6.38
N HIS A 163 13.06 7.70 -6.03
CA HIS A 163 13.68 7.73 -4.70
C HIS A 163 12.67 8.00 -3.58
N LEU A 164 11.64 8.80 -3.82
CA LEU A 164 10.55 9.00 -2.86
C LEU A 164 9.69 7.74 -2.72
N MET A 165 9.38 7.06 -3.83
CA MET A 165 8.57 5.83 -3.85
C MET A 165 9.27 4.63 -3.20
N SER A 166 10.58 4.49 -3.41
CA SER A 166 11.40 3.40 -2.83
C SER A 166 11.86 3.69 -1.41
N MET A 167 11.51 4.86 -0.83
CA MET A 167 11.97 5.29 0.49
C MET A 167 13.51 5.41 0.59
N THR A 168 14.16 5.81 -0.51
CA THR A 168 15.62 5.96 -0.61
C THR A 168 16.04 7.37 -1.04
N SER A 169 15.30 8.41 -0.62
CA SER A 169 15.66 9.80 -0.94
C SER A 169 16.99 10.26 -0.34
N GLY A 170 17.51 9.53 0.66
CA GLY A 170 18.66 9.96 1.43
C GLY A 170 18.35 11.11 2.40
N LEU A 171 17.06 11.47 2.57
CA LEU A 171 16.61 12.52 3.47
C LEU A 171 16.20 11.97 4.83
N THR A 172 16.45 12.74 5.90
CA THR A 172 15.89 12.52 7.24
C THR A 172 14.39 12.82 7.28
N SER A 173 13.72 12.48 8.39
CA SER A 173 12.30 12.82 8.59
C SER A 173 12.05 14.34 8.54
N ASP A 174 13.05 15.16 8.87
CA ASP A 174 12.96 16.62 8.79
C ASP A 174 13.35 17.17 7.40
N LEU A 175 13.52 16.28 6.41
CA LEU A 175 13.96 16.58 5.04
C LEU A 175 15.39 17.11 4.91
N GLU A 176 16.26 16.82 5.88
CA GLU A 176 17.69 17.12 5.80
C GLU A 176 18.43 16.06 5.00
N TYR A 177 19.44 16.46 4.22
CA TYR A 177 20.26 15.53 3.45
C TYR A 177 21.19 14.73 4.38
N GLU A 178 21.04 13.41 4.38
CA GLU A 178 21.84 12.49 5.20
C GLU A 178 22.77 11.62 4.33
N ALA A 179 22.30 11.18 3.16
CA ALA A 179 23.02 10.29 2.26
C ALA A 179 22.68 10.58 0.80
N PRO A 180 23.52 10.15 -0.17
CA PRO A 180 23.14 10.13 -1.57
C PRO A 180 21.83 9.35 -1.81
N PRO A 181 20.95 9.85 -2.70
CA PRO A 181 19.73 9.13 -3.05
C PRO A 181 20.04 7.74 -3.60
N GLY A 182 19.30 6.74 -3.15
CA GLY A 182 19.50 5.32 -3.49
C GLY A 182 20.40 4.54 -2.52
N GLU A 183 21.19 5.20 -1.67
CA GLU A 183 22.18 4.52 -0.81
C GLU A 183 21.64 4.10 0.57
N LEU A 184 20.54 4.72 1.03
CA LEU A 184 19.97 4.46 2.35
C LEU A 184 18.45 4.31 2.26
N TRP A 185 17.92 3.19 2.76
CA TRP A 185 16.48 3.03 2.93
C TRP A 185 16.03 3.60 4.28
N ARG A 186 15.01 4.47 4.25
CA ARG A 186 14.36 5.04 5.42
C ARG A 186 12.89 5.26 5.13
N TYR A 187 12.01 4.68 5.94
CA TYR A 187 10.57 4.91 5.85
C TYR A 187 10.22 6.37 6.19
N ASN A 188 10.26 7.24 5.18
CA ASN A 188 10.17 8.69 5.32
C ASN A 188 8.80 9.19 4.86
N THR A 189 7.88 9.32 5.83
CA THR A 189 6.52 9.76 5.53
C THR A 189 6.46 11.20 5.03
N ILE A 190 7.34 12.09 5.49
CA ILE A 190 7.33 13.50 5.07
C ILE A 190 7.84 13.63 3.63
N ALA A 191 8.92 12.94 3.27
CA ALA A 191 9.42 12.94 1.89
C ALA A 191 8.40 12.33 0.91
N TYR A 192 7.69 11.27 1.30
CA TYR A 192 6.62 10.68 0.49
C TYR A 192 5.49 11.69 0.14
N HIS A 193 5.10 12.60 1.05
CA HIS A 193 4.01 13.54 0.78
C HIS A 193 4.32 14.46 -0.42
N ARG A 194 5.59 14.68 -0.73
CA ARG A 194 6.04 15.43 -1.91
C ARG A 194 5.60 14.79 -3.22
N ILE A 195 5.30 13.49 -3.25
CA ILE A 195 4.77 12.81 -4.44
C ILE A 195 3.37 13.35 -4.78
N MET A 196 2.49 13.54 -3.80
CA MET A 196 1.15 14.09 -4.06
C MET A 196 1.20 15.56 -4.47
N GLU A 197 2.15 16.33 -3.90
CA GLU A 197 2.41 17.71 -4.33
C GLU A 197 2.90 17.74 -5.79
N ALA A 198 3.84 16.86 -6.15
CA ALA A 198 4.35 16.74 -7.52
C ALA A 198 3.26 16.30 -8.50
N LEU A 199 2.41 15.34 -8.13
CA LEU A 199 1.25 14.94 -8.94
C LEU A 199 0.28 16.10 -9.14
N SER A 200 -0.03 16.85 -8.09
CA SER A 200 -0.90 18.03 -8.19
C SER A 200 -0.29 19.09 -9.11
N ALA A 201 1.00 19.37 -8.99
CA ALA A 201 1.72 20.33 -9.83
C ALA A 201 1.77 19.89 -11.31
N ALA A 202 2.05 18.61 -11.56
CA ALA A 202 2.12 18.03 -12.91
C ALA A 202 0.77 18.03 -13.65
N THR A 203 -0.34 17.94 -12.91
CA THR A 203 -1.67 17.76 -13.48
C THR A 203 -2.55 18.99 -13.41
N GLY A 204 -2.23 19.93 -12.52
CA GLY A 204 -3.10 21.06 -12.16
C GLY A 204 -4.35 20.66 -11.37
N MET A 205 -4.48 19.40 -10.96
CA MET A 205 -5.60 18.88 -10.17
C MET A 205 -5.22 18.81 -8.69
N ASP A 206 -6.16 19.08 -7.79
CA ASP A 206 -5.94 18.76 -6.38
C ASP A 206 -6.03 17.24 -6.13
N ALA A 207 -5.65 16.80 -4.92
CA ALA A 207 -5.62 15.39 -4.56
C ALA A 207 -6.98 14.69 -4.69
N ASN A 208 -8.09 15.37 -4.40
CA ASN A 208 -9.44 14.81 -4.50
C ASN A 208 -9.92 14.73 -5.95
N GLU A 209 -9.69 15.76 -6.76
CA GLU A 209 -9.99 15.72 -8.19
C GLU A 209 -9.18 14.62 -8.88
N LEU A 210 -7.86 14.58 -8.64
CA LEU A 210 -6.97 13.59 -9.21
C LEU A 210 -7.41 12.16 -8.86
N THR A 211 -7.60 11.89 -7.56
CA THR A 211 -7.97 10.56 -7.06
C THR A 211 -9.37 10.17 -7.53
N GLY A 212 -10.33 11.09 -7.47
CA GLY A 212 -11.70 10.88 -7.92
C GLY A 212 -11.77 10.53 -9.40
N ARG A 213 -11.12 11.30 -10.27
CA ARG A 213 -11.21 11.13 -11.72
C ARG A 213 -10.44 9.91 -12.21
N TRP A 214 -9.28 9.62 -11.64
CA TRP A 214 -8.38 8.61 -12.19
C TRP A 214 -8.56 7.24 -11.56
N LEU A 215 -9.03 7.18 -10.30
CA LEU A 215 -9.07 5.94 -9.54
C LEU A 215 -10.42 5.72 -8.85
N ALA A 216 -10.75 6.50 -7.82
CA ALA A 216 -11.89 6.23 -6.95
C ALA A 216 -13.22 6.17 -7.73
N GLY A 217 -13.45 7.09 -8.67
CA GLY A 217 -14.65 7.09 -9.51
C GLY A 217 -14.73 5.91 -10.49
N ARG A 218 -13.58 5.37 -10.93
CA ARG A 218 -13.52 4.20 -11.84
C ARG A 218 -13.84 2.90 -11.10
N LEU A 219 -13.44 2.83 -9.84
CA LEU A 219 -13.63 1.66 -8.97
C LEU A 219 -14.98 1.69 -8.25
N GLY A 220 -15.66 2.84 -8.22
CA GLY A 220 -16.86 3.03 -7.40
C GLY A 220 -16.55 3.19 -5.91
N MET A 221 -15.40 3.79 -5.58
CA MET A 221 -15.00 4.11 -4.21
C MET A 221 -15.65 5.41 -3.74
N ALA A 222 -16.96 5.38 -3.46
CA ALA A 222 -17.77 6.57 -3.20
C ALA A 222 -17.52 7.23 -1.83
N HIS A 223 -16.86 6.52 -0.91
CA HIS A 223 -16.56 6.95 0.45
C HIS A 223 -15.06 7.20 0.65
N THR A 224 -14.37 7.59 -0.42
CA THR A 224 -12.93 7.86 -0.42
C THR A 224 -12.64 9.33 -0.69
N SER A 225 -11.91 10.00 0.21
CA SER A 225 -11.50 11.40 0.04
C SER A 225 -10.24 11.74 0.82
N TRP A 226 -9.46 12.69 0.30
CA TRP A 226 -8.38 13.32 1.04
C TRP A 226 -8.95 14.40 1.97
N THR A 227 -8.67 14.30 3.25
CA THR A 227 -9.16 15.18 4.30
C THR A 227 -8.01 15.88 5.02
N VAL A 228 -8.26 17.09 5.52
CA VAL A 228 -7.28 17.81 6.33
C VAL A 228 -7.18 17.15 7.71
N ARG A 229 -5.94 16.95 8.18
CA ARG A 229 -5.59 16.44 9.50
C ARG A 229 -5.20 17.61 10.44
N PRO A 230 -6.15 18.26 11.12
CA PRO A 230 -5.86 19.39 12.02
C PRO A 230 -4.94 19.03 13.21
N TRP A 231 -4.80 17.74 13.54
CA TRP A 231 -3.90 17.22 14.58
C TRP A 231 -2.48 16.89 14.07
N SER A 232 -2.20 17.07 12.78
CA SER A 232 -0.91 16.71 12.18
C SER A 232 -0.02 17.93 11.91
N ALA A 233 1.28 17.68 11.72
CA ALA A 233 2.19 18.70 11.23
C ALA A 233 1.80 19.14 9.80
N ALA A 234 2.08 20.40 9.45
CA ALA A 234 1.68 20.99 8.16
C ALA A 234 2.17 20.20 6.93
N ASN A 235 3.31 19.52 7.01
CA ASN A 235 3.87 18.69 5.94
C ASN A 235 3.24 17.29 5.84
N MET A 236 2.26 16.97 6.70
CA MET A 236 1.47 15.74 6.69
C MET A 236 -0.04 16.05 6.78
N HIS A 237 -0.42 17.27 6.39
CA HIS A 237 -1.75 17.85 6.63
C HIS A 237 -2.89 17.16 5.88
N LEU A 238 -2.62 16.28 4.90
CA LEU A 238 -3.65 15.47 4.22
C LEU A 238 -3.60 14.01 4.66
N GLY A 239 -4.77 13.46 4.95
CA GLY A 239 -5.02 12.04 5.19
C GLY A 239 -6.04 11.48 4.21
N LEU A 240 -5.98 10.18 3.93
CA LEU A 240 -6.98 9.51 3.10
C LEU A 240 -8.07 8.90 3.98
N ALA A 241 -9.27 9.47 3.93
CA ALA A 241 -10.48 8.92 4.50
C ALA A 241 -11.06 7.84 3.58
N VAL A 242 -11.36 6.65 4.10
CA VAL A 242 -11.93 5.54 3.33
C VAL A 242 -12.68 4.57 4.26
N ASN A 243 -13.70 3.87 3.74
CA ASN A 243 -14.35 2.75 4.44
C ASN A 243 -13.73 1.39 4.04
N ALA A 244 -14.10 0.31 4.73
CA ALA A 244 -13.50 -1.00 4.45
C ALA A 244 -13.79 -1.53 3.04
N ARG A 245 -14.99 -1.27 2.49
CA ARG A 245 -15.42 -1.75 1.18
C ARG A 245 -14.68 -1.05 0.04
N ASP A 246 -14.53 0.27 0.10
CA ASP A 246 -13.75 1.04 -0.86
C ASP A 246 -12.28 0.61 -0.86
N LEU A 247 -11.71 0.40 0.32
CA LEU A 247 -10.34 -0.09 0.43
C LEU A 247 -10.20 -1.51 -0.15
N ALA A 248 -11.21 -2.36 -0.01
CA ALA A 248 -11.23 -3.69 -0.62
C ALA A 248 -11.35 -3.63 -2.16
N ARG A 249 -12.08 -2.66 -2.71
CA ARG A 249 -12.09 -2.39 -4.18
C ARG A 249 -10.70 -2.01 -4.67
N PHE A 250 -9.99 -1.15 -3.94
CA PHE A 250 -8.59 -0.85 -4.26
C PHE A 250 -7.71 -2.12 -4.21
N GLY A 251 -7.92 -3.00 -3.22
CA GLY A 251 -7.26 -4.30 -3.15
C GLY A 251 -7.53 -5.19 -4.36
N LEU A 252 -8.79 -5.27 -4.81
CA LEU A 252 -9.19 -6.03 -6.00
C LEU A 252 -8.54 -5.50 -7.27
N LEU A 253 -8.42 -4.17 -7.43
CA LEU A 253 -7.69 -3.59 -8.55
C LEU A 253 -6.23 -4.09 -8.58
N VAL A 254 -5.55 -4.11 -7.43
CA VAL A 254 -4.17 -4.57 -7.32
C VAL A 254 -4.07 -6.07 -7.61
N GLN A 255 -4.99 -6.89 -7.07
CA GLN A 255 -5.05 -8.33 -7.33
C GLN A 255 -5.30 -8.64 -8.82
N ALA A 256 -6.14 -7.85 -9.48
CA ALA A 256 -6.40 -7.93 -10.92
C ALA A 256 -5.34 -7.21 -11.78
N ALA A 257 -4.21 -6.83 -11.17
CA ALA A 257 -3.10 -6.16 -11.81
C ALA A 257 -3.54 -4.95 -12.67
N GLY A 258 -4.31 -4.04 -12.08
CA GLY A 258 -4.70 -2.77 -12.69
C GLY A 258 -5.91 -2.84 -13.63
N ALA A 259 -6.52 -4.02 -13.83
CA ALA A 259 -7.78 -4.16 -14.54
C ALA A 259 -8.97 -4.14 -13.57
N TRP A 260 -10.02 -3.40 -13.91
CA TRP A 260 -11.27 -3.33 -13.16
C TRP A 260 -12.42 -3.79 -14.05
N ASN A 261 -12.98 -4.96 -13.77
CA ASN A 261 -14.09 -5.53 -14.57
C ASN A 261 -13.82 -5.55 -16.09
N GLY A 262 -12.60 -5.97 -16.47
CA GLY A 262 -12.15 -6.01 -17.86
C GLY A 262 -11.62 -4.67 -18.42
N GLU A 263 -11.89 -3.56 -17.75
CA GLU A 263 -11.41 -2.23 -18.17
C GLU A 263 -10.05 -1.91 -17.53
N PRO A 264 -9.03 -1.50 -18.30
CA PRO A 264 -7.76 -1.10 -17.72
C PRO A 264 -7.90 0.25 -16.99
N VAL A 265 -7.52 0.28 -15.71
CA VAL A 265 -7.33 1.50 -14.91
C VAL A 265 -5.85 1.88 -14.88
N LEU A 266 -4.97 0.88 -14.75
CA LEU A 266 -3.52 0.99 -14.89
C LEU A 266 -3.05 -0.17 -15.80
N SER A 267 -2.62 0.14 -17.02
CA SER A 267 -2.30 -0.86 -18.06
C SER A 267 -0.82 -1.28 -18.07
N ASP A 268 0.04 -0.47 -17.46
CA ASP A 268 1.49 -0.60 -17.47
C ASP A 268 1.94 -1.76 -16.57
N ARG A 269 1.97 -2.95 -17.19
CA ARG A 269 2.32 -4.20 -16.52
C ARG A 269 3.74 -4.19 -15.95
N ASN A 270 4.67 -3.53 -16.64
CA ASN A 270 6.04 -3.42 -16.14
C ASN A 270 6.10 -2.57 -14.88
N PHE A 271 5.43 -1.41 -14.87
CA PHE A 271 5.37 -0.59 -13.66
C PHE A 271 4.68 -1.32 -12.50
N LEU A 272 3.57 -2.02 -12.75
CA LEU A 272 2.87 -2.83 -11.73
C LEU A 272 3.79 -3.90 -11.13
N GLU A 273 4.51 -4.63 -11.98
CA GLU A 273 5.46 -5.67 -11.55
C GLU A 273 6.57 -5.08 -10.68
N VAL A 274 7.21 -4.00 -11.13
CA VAL A 274 8.29 -3.33 -10.39
C VAL A 274 7.77 -2.69 -9.09
N MET A 275 6.57 -2.11 -9.11
CA MET A 275 5.93 -1.51 -7.94
C MET A 275 5.75 -2.53 -6.80
N LEU A 276 5.45 -3.78 -7.15
CA LEU A 276 5.16 -4.88 -6.24
C LEU A 276 6.35 -5.84 -6.05
N SER A 277 7.53 -5.47 -6.52
CA SER A 277 8.79 -6.21 -6.34
C SER A 277 9.75 -5.44 -5.44
N PRO A 278 10.76 -6.09 -4.82
CA PRO A 278 11.77 -5.40 -4.01
C PRO A 278 12.41 -4.25 -4.78
N SER A 279 12.29 -3.03 -4.25
CA SER A 279 12.72 -1.80 -4.95
C SER A 279 14.21 -1.47 -4.77
N GLN A 280 14.85 -2.10 -3.78
CA GLN A 280 16.25 -1.92 -3.41
C GLN A 280 16.70 -3.08 -2.49
N GLN A 281 18.01 -3.22 -2.24
CA GLN A 281 18.59 -4.34 -1.49
C GLN A 281 18.61 -4.16 0.04
N ASP A 282 18.59 -2.91 0.50
CA ASP A 282 18.67 -2.52 1.91
C ASP A 282 17.43 -2.93 2.74
N ASN A 283 16.26 -3.09 2.10
CA ASN A 283 15.03 -3.63 2.69
C ASN A 283 14.24 -4.42 1.63
N PRO A 284 14.50 -5.73 1.45
CA PRO A 284 13.85 -6.53 0.40
C PRO A 284 12.35 -6.75 0.65
N SER A 285 11.84 -6.44 1.84
CA SER A 285 10.40 -6.44 2.14
C SER A 285 9.67 -5.15 1.72
N TYR A 286 10.22 -4.36 0.80
CA TYR A 286 9.63 -3.09 0.36
C TYR A 286 9.76 -2.82 -1.14
N GLY A 287 8.62 -2.57 -1.80
CA GLY A 287 8.52 -2.14 -3.20
C GLY A 287 8.34 -0.63 -3.33
N TYR A 288 7.63 -0.18 -4.37
CA TYR A 288 7.25 1.23 -4.48
C TYR A 288 6.03 1.52 -3.62
N LEU A 289 6.28 1.97 -2.40
CA LEU A 289 5.27 2.28 -1.38
C LEU A 289 4.45 1.08 -0.86
N TRP A 290 4.84 -0.14 -1.22
CA TRP A 290 4.23 -1.40 -0.78
C TRP A 290 5.14 -2.20 0.13
N TRP A 291 4.58 -2.83 1.16
CA TRP A 291 5.29 -3.83 1.95
C TRP A 291 5.10 -5.22 1.34
N LEU A 292 6.17 -6.02 1.32
CA LEU A 292 6.22 -7.31 0.63
C LEU A 292 6.57 -8.41 1.64
N ASN A 293 5.70 -9.42 1.78
CA ASN A 293 5.91 -10.47 2.77
C ASN A 293 7.02 -11.46 2.38
N GLY A 294 7.34 -11.58 1.09
CA GLY A 294 8.33 -12.53 0.57
C GLY A 294 9.79 -12.15 0.81
N GLY A 295 10.07 -10.95 1.32
CA GLY A 295 11.43 -10.52 1.64
C GLY A 295 12.05 -11.32 2.79
N GLU A 296 13.34 -11.65 2.67
CA GLU A 296 14.08 -12.44 3.68
C GLU A 296 14.34 -11.69 4.99
N PHE A 297 14.21 -10.37 4.98
CA PHE A 297 14.31 -9.51 6.14
C PHE A 297 13.64 -8.17 5.85
N SER A 298 13.30 -7.44 6.91
CA SER A 298 12.79 -6.09 6.81
C SER A 298 13.57 -5.10 7.66
N ARG A 299 13.42 -3.81 7.38
CA ARG A 299 13.88 -2.73 8.26
C ARG A 299 12.74 -2.13 9.06
N ALA A 300 13.04 -1.76 10.30
CA ALA A 300 12.08 -1.10 11.17
C ALA A 300 11.59 0.24 10.60
N VAL A 301 10.35 0.60 10.92
CA VAL A 301 9.81 1.93 10.63
C VAL A 301 10.45 2.95 11.57
N GLY A 302 10.83 4.12 11.04
CA GLY A 302 11.38 5.23 11.82
C GLY A 302 12.89 5.41 11.63
N ALA A 303 13.54 6.08 12.58
CA ALA A 303 14.98 6.35 12.50
C ALA A 303 15.86 5.12 12.80
N GLY A 304 15.28 4.10 13.43
CA GLY A 304 15.96 2.84 13.71
C GLY A 304 16.18 2.05 12.43
N ARG A 305 17.44 1.76 12.09
CA ARG A 305 17.82 0.96 10.92
C ARG A 305 17.89 -0.53 11.24
N ASN A 306 17.19 -0.98 12.28
CA ASN A 306 17.28 -2.35 12.77
C ASN A 306 16.76 -3.31 11.70
N ARG A 307 17.61 -4.30 11.37
CA ARG A 307 17.25 -5.41 10.50
C ARG A 307 16.49 -6.45 11.32
N MET A 308 15.31 -6.82 10.85
CA MET A 308 14.48 -7.87 11.42
C MET A 308 14.54 -9.06 10.46
N PRO A 309 15.18 -10.17 10.83
CA PRO A 309 15.31 -11.34 9.95
C PRO A 309 13.95 -12.05 9.78
N GLY A 310 13.76 -12.68 8.63
CA GLY A 310 12.53 -13.39 8.28
C GLY A 310 11.50 -12.51 7.58
N ARG A 311 10.41 -13.15 7.18
CA ARG A 311 9.25 -12.51 6.56
C ARG A 311 8.58 -11.54 7.53
N LEU A 312 7.88 -10.53 6.99
CA LEU A 312 7.16 -9.54 7.79
C LEU A 312 6.10 -10.18 8.69
N ILE A 313 5.38 -11.16 8.13
CA ILE A 313 4.31 -11.92 8.77
C ILE A 313 4.56 -13.40 8.41
N PRO A 314 5.38 -14.13 9.20
CA PRO A 314 5.71 -15.54 8.92
C PRO A 314 4.50 -16.46 8.78
N ALA A 315 3.40 -16.17 9.49
CA ALA A 315 2.16 -16.96 9.43
C ALA A 315 1.37 -16.77 8.12
N ALA A 316 1.66 -15.72 7.34
CA ALA A 316 0.97 -15.45 6.08
C ALA A 316 1.72 -16.03 4.86
N PRO A 317 1.04 -16.21 3.72
CA PRO A 317 1.68 -16.60 2.46
C PRO A 317 2.79 -15.63 2.02
N PRO A 318 3.84 -16.12 1.34
CA PRO A 318 4.98 -15.30 0.94
C PRO A 318 4.64 -14.25 -0.13
N ASP A 319 3.60 -14.46 -0.94
CA ASP A 319 3.14 -13.52 -1.96
C ASP A 319 2.18 -12.45 -1.42
N LEU A 320 1.97 -12.40 -0.11
CA LEU A 320 1.17 -11.35 0.53
C LEU A 320 1.79 -9.96 0.26
N LEU A 321 0.96 -9.09 -0.32
CA LEU A 321 1.20 -7.66 -0.46
C LEU A 321 0.48 -6.94 0.67
N LEU A 322 1.18 -6.00 1.30
CA LEU A 322 0.70 -5.32 2.50
C LEU A 322 0.68 -3.80 2.33
N ALA A 323 -0.51 -3.23 2.47
CA ALA A 323 -0.69 -1.83 2.82
C ALA A 323 -0.94 -1.73 4.33
N ARG A 324 -0.01 -1.11 5.06
CA ARG A 324 -0.09 -0.98 6.53
C ARG A 324 -0.18 0.48 6.97
N GLY A 325 -1.20 0.76 7.79
CA GLY A 325 -1.44 2.04 8.45
C GLY A 325 -1.07 2.00 9.94
N ALA A 326 -0.98 3.18 10.55
CA ALA A 326 -0.94 3.29 12.01
C ALA A 326 -2.24 2.73 12.62
N LEU A 327 -2.16 2.30 13.89
CA LEU A 327 -3.24 1.60 14.61
C LEU A 327 -3.64 0.25 14.00
N ASP A 328 -2.67 -0.42 13.38
CA ASP A 328 -2.86 -1.73 12.72
C ASP A 328 -3.94 -1.73 11.64
N ARG A 329 -4.17 -0.62 10.94
CA ARG A 329 -5.00 -0.63 9.73
C ARG A 329 -4.30 -1.41 8.64
N LYS A 330 -5.01 -2.31 7.97
CA LYS A 330 -4.43 -3.22 6.96
C LYS A 330 -5.31 -3.31 5.74
N LEU A 331 -4.67 -3.35 4.59
CA LEU A 331 -5.16 -4.05 3.41
C LEU A 331 -4.12 -5.11 3.06
N TYR A 332 -4.56 -6.36 3.10
CA TYR A 332 -3.82 -7.52 2.67
C TYR A 332 -4.34 -7.98 1.31
N VAL A 333 -3.44 -8.21 0.37
CA VAL A 333 -3.74 -8.77 -0.94
C VAL A 333 -2.90 -10.04 -1.10
N VAL A 334 -3.54 -11.19 -1.26
CA VAL A 334 -2.86 -12.48 -1.41
C VAL A 334 -3.32 -13.12 -2.73
N PRO A 335 -2.58 -12.89 -3.83
CA PRO A 335 -2.93 -13.41 -5.14
C PRO A 335 -3.08 -14.94 -5.18
N SER A 336 -2.18 -15.69 -4.55
CA SER A 336 -2.18 -17.15 -4.53
C SER A 336 -3.41 -17.78 -3.88
N MET A 337 -4.14 -17.01 -3.07
CA MET A 337 -5.36 -17.44 -2.39
C MET A 337 -6.62 -16.74 -2.91
N ASN A 338 -6.53 -15.92 -3.96
CA ASN A 338 -7.63 -15.05 -4.41
C ASN A 338 -8.28 -14.26 -3.25
N LEU A 339 -7.46 -13.80 -2.30
CA LEU A 339 -7.91 -13.30 -1.01
C LEU A 339 -7.58 -11.81 -0.83
N ILE A 340 -8.57 -11.04 -0.39
CA ILE A 340 -8.41 -9.66 0.10
C ILE A 340 -8.87 -9.62 1.54
N VAL A 341 -8.08 -9.01 2.42
CA VAL A 341 -8.50 -8.76 3.81
C VAL A 341 -8.29 -7.30 4.15
N VAL A 342 -9.34 -6.63 4.62
CA VAL A 342 -9.29 -5.27 5.13
C VAL A 342 -9.58 -5.26 6.62
N ARG A 343 -8.70 -4.64 7.40
CA ARG A 343 -8.94 -4.30 8.79
C ARG A 343 -8.83 -2.80 8.99
N LEU A 344 -9.89 -2.19 9.53
CA LEU A 344 -9.86 -0.84 10.11
C LEU A 344 -10.04 -0.94 11.63
N GLY A 345 -9.68 0.13 12.36
CA GLY A 345 -9.82 0.14 13.82
C GLY A 345 -8.71 0.87 14.56
N SER A 346 -8.75 0.73 15.89
CA SER A 346 -7.71 1.21 16.79
C SER A 346 -6.55 0.20 16.86
N ALA A 347 -5.49 0.57 17.60
CA ALA A 347 -4.37 -0.32 17.83
C ALA A 347 -4.86 -1.63 18.45
N SER A 348 -4.43 -2.76 17.87
CA SER A 348 -4.81 -4.11 18.29
C SER A 348 -4.09 -4.59 19.56
N GLY A 349 -3.16 -3.79 20.08
CA GLY A 349 -2.41 -4.05 21.31
C GLY A 349 -1.11 -3.24 21.35
N TYR A 350 -0.22 -3.55 22.29
CA TYR A 350 1.04 -2.80 22.50
C TYR A 350 2.07 -2.96 21.36
N ARG A 351 1.89 -3.91 20.42
CA ARG A 351 2.83 -4.16 19.31
C ARG A 351 2.12 -4.64 18.02
N PHE A 352 2.33 -3.91 16.91
CA PHE A 352 1.77 -4.21 15.58
C PHE A 352 2.00 -5.66 15.10
N ALA A 353 3.19 -6.22 15.34
CA ALA A 353 3.54 -7.57 14.88
C ALA A 353 2.75 -8.69 15.58
N ALA A 354 2.27 -8.44 16.81
CA ALA A 354 1.57 -9.46 17.56
C ALA A 354 0.20 -9.79 16.93
N PHE A 355 -0.48 -8.80 16.38
CA PHE A 355 -1.77 -9.01 15.72
C PHE A 355 -1.62 -9.75 14.40
N ASP A 356 -0.65 -9.35 13.55
CA ASP A 356 -0.53 -9.93 12.20
C ASP A 356 -0.27 -11.44 12.26
N ASP A 357 0.65 -11.89 13.12
CA ASP A 357 0.96 -13.32 13.25
C ASP A 357 -0.18 -14.12 13.90
N GLU A 358 -0.87 -13.58 14.90
CA GLU A 358 -2.02 -14.21 15.55
C GLU A 358 -3.20 -14.33 14.57
N PHE A 359 -3.53 -13.24 13.87
CA PHE A 359 -4.61 -13.18 12.89
C PHE A 359 -4.36 -14.14 11.73
N TRP A 360 -3.18 -14.10 11.11
CA TRP A 360 -2.86 -15.00 9.99
C TRP A 360 -2.73 -16.46 10.44
N GLY A 361 -2.22 -16.71 11.65
CA GLY A 361 -2.19 -18.05 12.21
C GLY A 361 -3.59 -18.66 12.40
N ALA A 362 -4.57 -17.85 12.83
CA ALA A 362 -5.97 -18.27 12.93
C ALA A 362 -6.64 -18.39 11.54
N LEU A 363 -6.43 -17.41 10.66
CA LEU A 363 -7.02 -17.39 9.32
C LEU A 363 -6.55 -18.59 8.49
N MET A 364 -5.27 -18.96 8.58
CA MET A 364 -4.74 -20.12 7.86
C MET A 364 -5.26 -21.47 8.39
N GLN A 365 -5.81 -21.52 9.61
CA GLN A 365 -6.51 -22.72 10.10
C GLN A 365 -7.92 -22.84 9.52
N ALA A 366 -8.53 -21.71 9.11
CA ALA A 366 -9.83 -21.68 8.47
C ALA A 366 -9.75 -21.90 6.95
N ALA A 367 -8.58 -21.71 6.34
CA ALA A 367 -8.38 -21.81 4.89
C ALA A 367 -8.52 -23.26 4.37
N PRO A 368 -8.91 -23.46 3.08
CA PRO A 368 -9.12 -24.78 2.47
C PRO A 368 -7.91 -25.70 2.39
#